data_AF-A0AAU9WH52-F1
#
_entry.id   AF-A0AAU9WH52-F1
#
_cell.length_a   1.000
_cell.length_b   1.000
_cell.length_c   1.000
_cell.angle_alpha   90.00
_cell.angle_beta   90.00
_cell.angle_gamma   90.00
#
_symmetry.space_group_name_H-M   'P 1'
#
loop_
_entity.id
_entity.type
_entity.pdbx_description
1 polymer ?
#
loop_
_entity_poly.entity_id
_entity_poly.type
_entity_poly.pdbx_seq_one_letter_code
_entity_poly.pdbx_strand_id
1 'polypeptide(L)' 'FVGFWRDCSRLDMAKSKNHTNHNQGHKWHRNGIKKPKKQRFPSLKGVDPKLLRNLRFAKKHNKRQGGKAVNMES' A
#
# COMPACT_ATOMS: atom_id res chain seq x y z
N PHE A 1 -23.41 -36.76 -53.09
CA PHE A 1 -23.70 -37.41 -51.81
C PHE A 1 -23.61 -36.34 -50.73
N VAL A 2 -24.77 -35.81 -50.32
CA VAL A 2 -24.89 -34.84 -49.23
C VAL A 2 -24.70 -35.61 -47.93
N GLY A 3 -23.70 -35.23 -47.14
CA GLY A 3 -23.44 -35.80 -45.81
C GLY A 3 -22.58 -34.80 -45.06
N PHE A 4 -23.14 -33.70 -44.56
CA PHE A 4 -23.89 -33.68 -43.29
C PHE A 4 -23.11 -34.44 -42.21
N TRP A 5 -22.13 -33.79 -41.58
CA TRP A 5 -21.83 -33.93 -40.16
C TRP A 5 -21.26 -32.59 -39.65
N ARG A 6 -22.12 -31.58 -39.74
CA ARG A 6 -22.11 -30.49 -38.78
C ARG A 6 -22.72 -31.07 -37.51
N ASP A 7 -21.88 -31.43 -36.56
CA ASP A 7 -22.34 -31.68 -35.19
C ASP A 7 -21.60 -30.73 -34.25
N CYS A 8 -22.05 -29.47 -34.27
CA CYS A 8 -22.12 -28.69 -33.05
C CYS A 8 -23.28 -29.27 -32.24
N SER A 9 -23.03 -30.21 -31.35
CA SER A 9 -24.02 -30.56 -30.32
C SER A 9 -23.36 -30.77 -28.95
N ARG A 10 -23.90 -30.00 -27.99
CA ARG A 10 -23.70 -30.04 -26.53
C ARG A 10 -22.28 -29.73 -26.07
N LEU A 11 -21.95 -28.50 -25.66
CA LEU A 11 -22.49 -27.86 -24.45
C LEU A 11 -22.76 -28.84 -23.29
N ASP A 12 -21.89 -29.82 -23.08
CA ASP A 12 -21.63 -30.29 -21.72
C ASP A 12 -20.68 -29.27 -21.09
N MET A 13 -21.20 -28.47 -20.17
CA MET A 13 -20.38 -27.55 -19.39
C MET A 13 -19.58 -28.39 -18.40
N ALA A 14 -18.54 -29.06 -18.93
CA ALA A 14 -17.58 -29.81 -18.15
C ALA A 14 -17.13 -28.91 -17.00
N LYS A 15 -17.43 -29.31 -15.77
CA LYS A 15 -17.22 -28.47 -14.59
C LYS A 15 -15.75 -28.08 -14.53
N SER A 16 -15.46 -26.80 -14.76
CA SER A 16 -14.11 -26.27 -14.65
C SER A 16 -13.71 -26.11 -13.17
N LYS A 17 -12.41 -26.03 -12.91
CA LYS A 17 -11.89 -25.73 -11.57
C LYS A 17 -12.46 -24.38 -11.08
N ASN A 18 -13.19 -24.39 -9.96
CA ASN A 18 -13.81 -23.18 -9.42
C ASN A 18 -12.83 -22.24 -8.70
N HIS A 19 -11.65 -22.73 -8.26
CA HIS A 19 -10.65 -21.92 -7.55
C HIS A 19 -9.22 -22.48 -7.70
N THR A 20 -8.22 -21.60 -7.87
CA THR A 20 -6.80 -21.97 -7.89
C THR A 20 -5.87 -20.85 -7.39
N ASN A 21 -4.90 -21.22 -6.56
CA ASN A 21 -3.82 -20.35 -6.09
C ASN A 21 -2.45 -20.73 -6.73
N HIS A 22 -2.43 -21.70 -7.65
CA HIS A 22 -1.19 -22.36 -8.10
C HIS A 22 -0.12 -21.40 -8.64
N ASN A 23 -0.51 -20.41 -9.43
CA ASN A 23 0.42 -19.46 -10.06
C ASN A 23 0.48 -18.10 -9.35
N GLN A 24 -0.22 -17.90 -8.23
CA GLN A 24 -0.21 -16.57 -7.58
C GLN A 24 1.15 -16.30 -6.95
N GLY A 25 1.72 -17.29 -6.27
CA GLY A 25 3.07 -17.21 -5.71
C GLY A 25 4.11 -16.83 -6.77
N HIS A 26 4.16 -17.54 -7.89
CA HIS A 26 5.10 -17.21 -8.97
C HIS A 26 4.93 -15.78 -9.48
N LYS A 27 3.69 -15.31 -9.70
CA LYS A 27 3.42 -13.93 -10.13
C LYS A 27 3.85 -12.88 -9.10
N TRP A 28 3.56 -13.10 -7.82
CA TRP A 28 3.96 -12.17 -6.75
C TRP A 28 5.48 -12.08 -6.60
N HIS A 29 6.20 -13.17 -6.84
CA HIS A 29 7.65 -13.20 -6.75
C HIS A 29 8.37 -12.75 -8.03
N ARG A 30 7.71 -12.73 -9.21
CA ARG A 30 8.34 -12.18 -10.45
C ARG A 30 8.84 -10.75 -10.29
N ASN A 31 8.04 -9.90 -9.64
CA ASN A 31 8.41 -8.51 -9.34
C ASN A 31 8.97 -8.35 -7.92
N GLY A 32 8.93 -9.42 -7.12
CA GLY A 32 9.28 -9.47 -5.71
C GLY A 32 8.27 -8.78 -4.79
N ILE A 33 7.98 -9.39 -3.65
CA ILE A 33 7.14 -8.79 -2.61
C ILE A 33 7.96 -7.71 -1.89
N LYS A 34 7.73 -6.44 -2.21
CA LYS A 34 8.47 -5.33 -1.61
C LYS A 34 7.97 -5.02 -0.20
N LYS A 35 8.90 -4.89 0.75
CA LYS A 35 8.61 -4.42 2.10
C LYS A 35 8.21 -2.93 2.06
N PRO A 36 7.34 -2.45 2.97
CA PRO A 36 7.03 -1.03 3.06
C PRO A 36 8.30 -0.23 3.37
N LYS A 37 8.46 0.92 2.69
CA LYS A 37 9.63 1.79 2.88
C LYS A 37 9.56 2.44 4.27
N LYS A 38 10.61 2.26 5.08
CA LYS A 38 10.76 2.95 6.36
C LYS A 38 11.28 4.37 6.10
N GLN A 39 10.55 5.39 6.53
CA GLN A 39 10.97 6.78 6.49
C GLN A 39 11.42 7.22 7.89
N ARG A 40 12.41 8.12 7.98
CA ARG A 40 12.88 8.67 9.28
C ARG A 40 11.76 9.35 10.06
N PHE A 41 10.84 10.00 9.36
CA PHE A 41 9.68 10.68 9.95
C PHE A 41 8.39 10.20 9.27
N PRO A 42 7.53 9.44 9.97
CA PRO A 42 6.22 9.05 9.44
C PRO A 42 5.22 10.22 9.51
N SER A 43 4.11 10.09 8.77
CA SER A 43 3.00 11.06 8.85
C SER A 43 2.27 10.98 10.20
N LEU A 44 1.89 12.12 10.77
CA LEU A 44 1.10 12.20 12.01
C LEU A 44 -0.44 12.10 11.77
N LYS A 45 -0.87 11.54 10.63
CA LYS A 45 -2.29 11.38 10.30
C LYS A 45 -2.89 10.30 11.21
N GLY A 46 -4.03 10.60 11.85
CA GLY A 46 -4.70 9.68 12.78
C GLY A 46 -4.19 9.74 14.24
N VAL A 47 -3.25 10.63 14.54
CA VAL A 47 -2.83 10.92 15.92
C VAL A 47 -3.88 11.80 16.61
N ASP A 48 -4.03 11.65 17.93
CA ASP A 48 -4.96 12.42 18.75
C ASP A 48 -4.91 13.94 18.44
N PRO A 49 -6.05 14.56 18.07
CA PRO A 49 -6.13 15.99 17.78
C PRO A 49 -5.63 16.89 18.93
N LYS A 50 -5.79 16.49 20.19
CA LYS A 50 -5.32 17.29 21.35
C LYS A 50 -3.80 17.34 21.41
N LEU A 51 -3.13 16.20 21.22
CA LEU A 51 -1.68 16.13 21.07
C LEU A 51 -1.17 16.96 19.89
N LEU A 52 -1.83 16.86 18.73
CA LEU A 52 -1.44 17.63 17.53
C LEU A 52 -1.58 19.13 17.74
N ARG A 53 -2.65 19.57 18.40
CA ARG A 53 -2.85 20.99 18.73
C ARG A 53 -1.72 21.52 19.61
N ASN A 54 -1.36 20.80 20.67
CA ASN A 54 -0.24 21.18 21.53
C ASN A 54 1.09 21.20 20.77
N LEU A 55 1.39 20.14 20.02
CA LEU A 55 2.63 20.04 19.23
C LEU A 55 2.78 21.19 18.23
N ARG A 56 1.68 21.61 17.59
CA ARG A 56 1.67 22.76 16.68
C ARG A 56 1.99 24.07 17.39
N PHE A 57 1.42 24.30 18.58
CA PHE A 57 1.73 25.48 19.38
C PHE A 57 3.19 25.49 19.85
N ALA A 58 3.67 24.39 20.43
CA ALA A 58 5.07 24.26 20.86
C ALA A 58 6.04 24.51 19.68
N LYS A 59 5.84 23.84 18.54
CA LYS A 59 6.66 24.07 17.34
C LYS A 59 6.57 25.49 16.79
N LYS A 60 5.46 26.20 16.97
CA LYS A 60 5.29 27.59 16.51
C LYS A 60 6.10 28.56 17.39
N HIS A 61 6.03 28.39 18.72
CA HIS A 61 6.60 29.34 19.67
C HIS A 61 8.06 29.04 20.05
N ASN A 62 8.54 27.80 19.89
CA ASN A 62 9.93 27.43 20.17
C ASN A 62 10.93 27.92 19.09
N LYS A 63 10.45 28.28 17.89
CA LYS A 63 11.30 28.80 16.79
C LYS A 63 12.02 30.10 17.13
N ARG A 64 11.47 30.91 18.05
CA ARG A 64 12.07 32.20 18.47
C ARG A 64 13.19 32.04 19.51
N GLN A 65 13.27 30.88 20.18
CA GLN A 65 14.27 30.62 21.22
C GLN A 65 15.49 29.88 20.65
N GLY A 66 15.31 29.05 19.62
CA GLY A 66 16.40 28.33 18.95
C GLY A 66 17.44 29.22 18.26
N GLY A 67 17.08 30.46 17.87
CA GLY A 67 18.03 31.45 17.36
C GLY A 67 18.73 32.29 18.44
N LYS A 68 18.23 32.28 19.69
CA LYS A 68 18.85 32.98 20.83
C LYS A 68 19.74 32.06 21.68
N ALA A 69 19.39 30.78 21.80
CA ALA A 69 20.17 29.80 22.55
C ALA A 69 21.54 29.50 21.92
N VAL A 70 21.70 29.68 20.60
CA VAL A 70 22.99 29.47 19.90
C VAL A 70 23.92 30.69 19.93
N ASN A 71 23.48 31.85 20.42
CA ASN A 71 24.26 33.09 20.45
C ASN A 71 24.54 33.61 21.88
N MET A 72 24.33 32.77 22.92
CA MET A 72 24.67 33.12 24.31
C MET A 72 26.02 32.53 24.78
N GLU A 73 26.73 31.85 23.88
CA GLU A 73 28.01 31.20 24.17
C GLU A 73 29.04 31.62 23.11
N SER A 74 29.34 32.91 23.09
CA SER A 74 30.49 33.55 22.41
C SER A 74 30.76 34.89 23.06
#